data_AF-A0AB37E4U7-F1
#
_entry.id   AF-A0AB37E4U7-F1
#
_cell.length_a   1.000
_cell.length_b   1.000
_cell.length_c   1.000
_cell.angle_alpha   90.00
_cell.angle_beta   90.00
_cell.angle_gamma   90.00
#
_symmetry.space_group_name_H-M   'P 1'
#
loop_
_entity.id
_entity.type
_entity.pdbx_description
1 polymer ?
#
loop_
_entity_poly.entity_id
_entity_poly.type
_entity_poly.pdbx_seq_one_letter_code
_entity_poly.pdbx_strand_id
1 'polypeptide(L)'
;MTDEFGRSGIEDLPLKTAEAGAALEALKGPAEDAANAIEAAFGRAGDSLTRSLARAAADGEVSLSELAKAVLDAVNAAAGSGGSGGGLSAAIQAAMSSFGGARADGGPVLGGAAYLVGERGPEVFRPATGGEVGPVSGGGVTVNVAVDGGAPALLRSEAQIAQMLARAVSLGARRM
;
A
#
# COMPACT_ATOMS: atom_id res chain seq x y z
N MET A 1 -48.70 1.48 -18.97
CA MET A 1 -47.91 1.62 -17.72
C MET A 1 -48.59 0.74 -16.69
N THR A 2 -48.21 -0.53 -16.63
CA THR A 2 -48.75 -1.48 -15.64
C THR A 2 -47.58 -2.33 -15.15
N ASP A 3 -47.22 -1.98 -13.93
CA ASP A 3 -46.33 -2.56 -12.93
C ASP A 3 -46.06 -4.08 -13.04
N GLU A 4 -44.80 -4.44 -13.31
CA GLU A 4 -44.30 -5.82 -13.34
C GLU A 4 -43.15 -6.03 -12.32
N PHE A 5 -43.11 -5.25 -11.23
CA PHE A 5 -42.01 -5.30 -10.25
C PHE A 5 -42.39 -5.86 -8.86
N GLY A 6 -43.58 -6.44 -8.69
CA GLY A 6 -44.12 -6.66 -7.34
C GLY A 6 -44.19 -8.10 -6.78
N ARG A 7 -44.04 -9.17 -7.58
CA ARG A 7 -44.37 -10.54 -7.10
C ARG A 7 -43.24 -11.57 -7.11
N SER A 8 -42.32 -11.55 -8.08
CA SER A 8 -41.20 -12.52 -8.13
C SER A 8 -40.17 -12.34 -7.01
N GLY A 9 -39.96 -11.10 -6.53
CA GLY A 9 -38.92 -10.81 -5.53
C GLY A 9 -39.17 -11.44 -4.16
N ILE A 10 -40.44 -11.63 -3.75
CA ILE A 10 -40.80 -12.15 -2.42
C ILE A 10 -40.84 -13.69 -2.41
N GLU A 11 -41.20 -14.31 -3.52
CA GLU A 11 -41.26 -15.76 -3.69
C GLU A 11 -39.86 -16.40 -3.77
N ASP A 12 -38.85 -15.66 -4.22
CA ASP A 12 -37.45 -16.11 -4.31
C ASP A 12 -36.62 -15.87 -3.04
N LEU A 13 -37.14 -15.11 -2.07
CA LEU A 13 -36.46 -14.84 -0.80
C LEU A 13 -36.08 -16.12 -0.01
N PRO A 14 -36.96 -17.14 0.11
CA PRO A 14 -36.62 -18.36 0.83
C PRO A 14 -35.42 -19.08 0.18
N LEU A 15 -35.38 -19.13 -1.16
CA LEU A 15 -34.27 -19.75 -1.89
C LEU A 15 -32.96 -18.98 -1.69
N LYS A 16 -32.98 -17.65 -1.85
CA LYS A 16 -31.81 -16.80 -1.64
C LYS A 16 -31.30 -16.84 -0.20
N THR A 17 -32.19 -16.94 0.78
CA THR A 17 -31.79 -17.07 2.19
C THR A 17 -31.16 -18.44 2.49
N ALA A 18 -31.64 -19.51 1.84
CA ALA A 18 -31.04 -20.84 1.95
C ALA A 18 -29.65 -20.89 1.29
N GLU A 19 -29.50 -20.29 0.10
CA GLU A 19 -28.21 -20.18 -0.59
C GLU A 19 -27.21 -19.32 0.19
N ALA A 20 -27.65 -18.18 0.74
CA ALA A 20 -26.81 -17.35 1.59
C ALA A 20 -26.37 -18.07 2.88
N GLY A 21 -27.26 -18.86 3.49
CA GLY A 21 -26.93 -19.69 4.65
C GLY A 21 -25.90 -20.78 4.33
N ALA A 22 -26.04 -21.45 3.19
CA ALA A 22 -25.07 -22.44 2.73
C ALA A 22 -23.70 -21.80 2.41
N ALA A 23 -23.69 -20.60 1.82
CA ALA A 23 -22.47 -19.84 1.56
C ALA A 23 -21.79 -19.39 2.87
N LEU A 24 -22.56 -19.00 3.89
CA LEU A 24 -22.03 -18.63 5.20
C LEU A 24 -21.37 -19.84 5.88
N GLU A 25 -21.99 -21.02 5.84
CA GLU A 25 -21.41 -22.22 6.44
C GLU A 25 -20.20 -22.75 5.68
N ALA A 26 -20.14 -22.53 4.36
CA ALA A 26 -18.93 -22.80 3.59
C ALA A 26 -17.75 -21.91 4.00
N LEU A 27 -18.01 -20.69 4.51
CA LEU A 27 -16.98 -19.75 4.95
C LEU A 27 -16.51 -20.00 6.39
N LYS A 28 -17.28 -20.73 7.20
CA LYS A 28 -16.97 -20.99 8.60
C LYS A 28 -15.68 -21.77 8.79
N GLY A 29 -15.48 -22.85 8.03
CA GLY A 29 -14.23 -23.64 8.09
C GLY A 29 -12.98 -22.81 7.76
N PRO A 30 -12.91 -22.14 6.60
CA PRO A 30 -11.80 -21.24 6.27
C PRO A 30 -11.57 -20.10 7.27
N ALA A 31 -12.64 -19.58 7.88
CA ALA A 31 -12.54 -18.55 8.92
C ALA A 31 -11.95 -19.10 10.22
N GLU A 32 -12.33 -20.30 10.64
CA GLU A 32 -11.76 -21.01 11.80
C GLU A 32 -10.28 -21.35 11.56
N ASP A 33 -9.92 -21.84 10.38
CA ASP A 33 -8.53 -22.12 10.01
C ASP A 33 -7.67 -20.85 10.00
N ALA A 34 -8.21 -19.74 9.49
CA ALA A 34 -7.54 -18.44 9.52
C ALA A 34 -7.34 -17.94 10.96
N ALA A 35 -8.36 -18.07 11.81
CA ALA A 35 -8.26 -17.70 13.23
C ALA A 35 -7.18 -18.51 13.95
N ASN A 36 -7.15 -19.83 13.74
CA ASN A 36 -6.13 -20.73 14.30
C ASN A 36 -4.71 -20.37 13.81
N ALA A 37 -4.56 -20.05 12.51
CA ALA A 37 -3.28 -19.63 11.95
C ALA A 37 -2.77 -18.32 12.56
N ILE A 38 -3.69 -17.36 12.76
CA ILE A 38 -3.39 -16.07 13.39
C ILE A 38 -2.98 -16.29 14.85
N GLU A 39 -3.75 -17.07 15.61
CA GLU A 39 -3.44 -17.39 17.00
C GLU A 39 -2.06 -18.06 17.13
N ALA A 40 -1.75 -19.03 16.27
CA ALA A 40 -0.46 -19.70 16.26
C ALA A 40 0.70 -18.75 15.90
N ALA A 41 0.48 -17.79 15.00
CA ALA A 41 1.47 -16.77 14.66
C ALA A 41 1.73 -15.82 15.82
N PHE A 42 0.67 -15.34 16.48
CA PHE A 42 0.78 -14.49 17.67
C PHE A 42 1.43 -15.21 18.85
N GLY A 43 1.11 -16.49 19.07
CA GLY A 43 1.77 -17.30 20.10
C GLY A 43 3.28 -17.40 19.89
N ARG A 44 3.71 -17.73 18.66
CA ARG A 44 5.14 -17.79 18.31
C ARG A 44 5.85 -16.45 18.46
N ALA A 45 5.20 -15.36 18.07
CA ALA A 45 5.73 -14.01 18.23
C ALA A 45 5.82 -13.59 19.71
N GLY A 46 4.84 -13.97 20.52
CA GLY A 46 4.87 -13.76 21.97
C GLY A 46 6.02 -14.51 22.65
N ASP A 47 6.25 -15.75 22.24
CA ASP A 47 7.35 -16.57 22.76
C ASP A 47 8.73 -16.05 22.35
N SER A 48 8.89 -15.51 21.15
CA SER A 48 10.14 -14.87 20.74
C SER A 48 10.37 -13.58 21.51
N LEU A 49 9.35 -12.72 21.64
CA LEU A 49 9.43 -11.47 22.40
C LEU A 49 9.75 -11.73 23.88
N THR A 50 9.10 -12.70 24.50
CA THR A 50 9.34 -13.08 25.90
C THR A 50 10.79 -13.53 26.10
N ARG A 51 11.33 -14.33 25.17
CA ARG A 51 12.74 -14.75 25.22
C ARG A 51 13.70 -13.57 25.04
N SER A 52 13.43 -12.66 24.09
CA SER A 52 14.24 -11.46 23.89
C SER A 52 14.22 -10.54 25.10
N LEU A 53 13.05 -10.33 25.72
CA LEU A 53 12.91 -9.51 26.94
C LEU A 53 13.58 -10.17 28.15
N ALA A 54 13.45 -11.49 28.31
CA ALA A 54 14.13 -12.22 29.38
C ALA A 54 15.67 -12.14 29.22
N ARG A 55 16.16 -12.24 27.99
CA ARG A 55 17.58 -12.09 27.67
C ARG A 55 18.08 -10.67 27.92
N ALA A 56 17.32 -9.68 27.49
CA ALA A 56 17.61 -8.27 27.71
C ALA A 56 17.60 -7.88 29.20
N ALA A 57 16.71 -8.46 29.99
CA ALA A 57 16.68 -8.25 31.43
C ALA A 57 17.89 -8.91 32.14
N ALA A 58 18.39 -10.02 31.60
CA ALA A 58 19.56 -10.72 32.13
C ALA A 58 20.88 -10.04 31.72
N ASP A 59 20.97 -9.57 30.46
CA ASP A 59 22.22 -9.09 29.86
C ASP A 59 22.29 -7.54 29.74
N GLY A 60 21.20 -6.82 30.01
CA GLY A 60 21.15 -5.35 30.09
C GLY A 60 21.13 -4.61 28.74
N GLU A 61 21.28 -5.28 27.60
CA GLU A 61 21.27 -4.65 26.28
C GLU A 61 20.25 -5.31 25.32
N VAL A 62 19.29 -4.53 24.83
CA VAL A 62 18.56 -4.86 23.59
C VAL A 62 19.27 -4.15 22.44
N SER A 63 20.03 -4.88 21.62
CA SER A 63 20.55 -4.28 20.39
C SER A 63 19.44 -4.22 19.33
N LEU A 64 19.33 -3.10 18.61
CA LEU A 64 18.40 -2.96 17.47
C LEU A 64 18.59 -4.09 16.43
N SER A 65 19.81 -4.62 16.35
CA SER A 65 20.18 -5.69 15.43
C SER A 65 19.56 -7.05 15.80
N GLU A 66 19.35 -7.32 17.10
CA GLU A 66 18.69 -8.54 17.59
C GLU A 66 17.18 -8.48 17.31
N LEU A 67 16.57 -7.32 17.53
CA LEU A 67 15.16 -7.10 17.23
C LEU A 67 14.89 -7.21 15.72
N ALA A 68 15.75 -6.61 14.89
CA ALA A 68 15.68 -6.74 13.44
C ALA A 68 15.79 -8.21 12.97
N LYS A 69 16.72 -8.99 13.55
CA LYS A 69 16.87 -10.42 13.24
C LYS A 69 15.65 -11.23 13.67
N ALA A 70 15.14 -11.02 14.88
CA ALA A 70 13.96 -11.72 15.39
C ALA A 70 12.71 -11.46 14.54
N VAL A 71 12.54 -10.22 14.06
CA VAL A 71 11.46 -9.86 13.12
C VAL A 71 11.67 -10.55 11.78
N LEU A 72 12.89 -10.54 11.24
CA LEU A 72 13.21 -11.18 9.97
C LEU A 72 12.98 -12.70 10.01
N ASP A 73 13.37 -13.35 11.12
CA ASP A 73 13.17 -14.78 11.34
C ASP A 73 11.68 -15.12 11.49
N ALA A 74 10.89 -14.28 12.15
CA ALA A 74 9.44 -14.45 12.25
C ALA A 74 8.75 -14.34 10.88
N VAL A 75 9.18 -13.38 10.04
CA VAL A 75 8.69 -13.22 8.66
C VAL A 75 9.10 -14.41 7.80
N ASN A 76 10.35 -14.86 7.90
CA ASN A 76 10.85 -16.03 7.17
C ASN A 76 10.18 -17.33 7.64
N ALA A 77 9.86 -17.47 8.92
CA ALA A 77 9.11 -18.60 9.43
C ALA A 77 7.66 -18.57 8.94
N ALA A 78 7.02 -17.40 8.87
CA ALA A 78 5.69 -17.24 8.29
C ALA A 78 5.67 -17.49 6.77
N ALA A 79 6.74 -17.15 6.06
CA ALA A 79 6.90 -17.40 4.63
C ALA A 79 7.33 -18.84 4.32
N GLY A 80 8.07 -19.49 5.24
CA GLY A 80 8.67 -20.81 5.09
C GLY A 80 7.88 -21.95 5.72
N SER A 81 6.91 -21.69 6.60
CA SER A 81 5.96 -22.69 7.08
C SER A 81 4.90 -22.99 6.01
N GLY A 82 5.33 -23.65 4.94
CA GLY A 82 4.45 -24.24 3.95
C GLY A 82 3.62 -25.35 4.59
N GLY A 83 2.31 -25.12 4.67
CA GLY A 83 1.35 -26.13 5.12
C GLY A 83 -0.09 -25.64 5.03
N SER A 84 -0.66 -25.73 3.82
CA SER A 84 -2.09 -25.61 3.48
C SER A 84 -2.76 -24.22 3.54
N GLY A 85 -3.29 -23.77 2.40
CA GLY A 85 -4.25 -22.64 2.33
C GLY A 85 -3.78 -21.47 1.44
N GLY A 86 -3.75 -21.67 0.13
CA GLY A 86 -3.29 -20.71 -0.90
C GLY A 86 -4.07 -19.38 -1.04
N GLY A 87 -4.80 -18.95 -0.01
CA GLY A 87 -5.47 -17.65 0.04
C GLY A 87 -4.72 -16.61 0.88
N LEU A 88 -4.28 -16.99 2.09
CA LEU A 88 -3.63 -16.05 3.01
C LEU A 88 -2.15 -15.85 2.68
N SER A 89 -1.43 -16.92 2.33
CA SER A 89 -0.05 -16.80 1.85
C SER A 89 0.02 -16.02 0.55
N ALA A 90 -0.96 -16.21 -0.36
CA ALA A 90 -1.08 -15.44 -1.59
C ALA A 90 -1.46 -13.96 -1.32
N ALA A 91 -2.34 -13.68 -0.35
CA ALA A 91 -2.70 -12.31 0.03
C ALA A 91 -1.55 -11.58 0.73
N ILE A 92 -0.80 -12.25 1.61
CA ILE A 92 0.40 -11.70 2.24
C ILE A 92 1.49 -11.50 1.18
N GLN A 93 1.70 -12.48 0.29
CA GLN A 93 2.66 -12.35 -0.80
C GLN A 93 2.25 -11.23 -1.76
N ALA A 94 0.96 -11.06 -2.08
CA ALA A 94 0.46 -9.95 -2.89
C ALA A 94 0.63 -8.59 -2.20
N ALA A 95 0.33 -8.52 -0.89
CA ALA A 95 0.55 -7.32 -0.09
C ALA A 95 2.03 -6.95 0.00
N MET A 96 2.92 -7.94 0.20
CA MET A 96 4.37 -7.75 0.17
C MET A 96 4.87 -7.39 -1.23
N SER A 97 4.29 -7.97 -2.29
CA SER A 97 4.61 -7.61 -3.68
C SER A 97 4.21 -6.17 -4.00
N SER A 98 3.14 -5.68 -3.37
CA SER A 98 2.69 -4.29 -3.49
C SER A 98 3.47 -3.32 -2.61
N PHE A 99 4.28 -3.80 -1.66
CA PHE A 99 5.06 -2.96 -0.77
C PHE A 99 6.53 -2.96 -1.21
N GLY A 100 6.99 -1.85 -1.78
CA GLY A 100 8.34 -1.74 -2.33
C GLY A 100 9.43 -1.39 -1.31
N GLY A 101 9.09 -1.36 -0.02
CA GLY A 101 10.01 -1.14 1.10
C GLY A 101 10.04 0.30 1.62
N ALA A 102 10.97 0.55 2.54
CA ALA A 102 11.27 1.90 3.03
C ALA A 102 12.07 2.69 1.97
N ARG A 103 11.78 3.99 1.86
CA ARG A 103 12.40 4.98 0.96
C ARG A 103 12.67 6.28 1.72
N ALA A 104 13.02 6.16 3.00
CA ALA A 104 13.37 7.30 3.84
C ALA A 104 14.58 8.07 3.30
N ASP A 105 15.62 7.34 2.85
CA ASP A 105 16.83 7.90 2.22
C ASP A 105 16.68 8.10 0.70
N GLY A 106 15.48 7.87 0.16
CA GLY A 106 15.20 7.93 -1.28
C GLY A 106 15.39 6.60 -2.04
N GLY A 107 15.49 6.71 -3.37
CA GLY A 107 15.66 5.60 -4.30
C GLY A 107 14.49 5.39 -5.27
N PRO A 108 14.66 4.50 -6.27
CA PRO A 108 13.66 4.26 -7.30
C PRO A 108 12.38 3.66 -6.72
N VAL A 109 11.25 4.07 -7.32
CA VAL A 109 9.90 3.62 -7.00
C VAL A 109 9.17 3.19 -8.26
N LEU A 110 8.43 2.09 -8.14
CA LEU A 110 7.50 1.60 -9.14
C LEU A 110 6.10 2.15 -8.89
N GLY A 111 5.37 2.44 -9.96
CA GLY A 111 3.96 2.85 -9.88
C GLY A 111 3.07 1.75 -9.30
N GLY A 112 2.05 2.13 -8.54
CA GLY A 112 1.08 1.23 -7.92
C GLY A 112 1.56 0.54 -6.63
N ALA A 113 2.85 0.61 -6.34
CA ALA A 113 3.42 0.09 -5.09
C ALA A 113 3.39 1.14 -3.96
N ALA A 114 3.31 0.66 -2.73
CA ALA A 114 3.36 1.45 -1.52
C ALA A 114 4.77 1.45 -0.93
N TYR A 115 5.22 2.61 -0.46
CA TYR A 115 6.52 2.83 0.14
C TYR A 115 6.34 3.60 1.45
N LEU A 116 7.22 3.34 2.42
CA LEU A 116 7.30 4.15 3.63
C LEU A 116 8.43 5.17 3.47
N VAL A 117 8.12 6.45 3.45
CA VAL A 117 9.05 7.58 3.28
C VAL A 117 9.09 8.44 4.54
N GLY A 118 10.02 9.40 4.60
CA GLY A 118 10.00 10.48 5.58
C GLY A 118 11.12 10.40 6.62
N GLU A 119 12.00 11.40 6.56
CA GLU A 119 13.05 11.67 7.56
C GLU A 119 12.52 12.37 8.82
N ARG A 120 11.29 12.91 8.75
CA ARG A 120 10.56 13.56 9.88
C ARG A 120 9.49 12.67 10.51
N GLY A 121 9.46 11.39 10.15
CA GLY A 121 8.47 10.42 10.59
C GLY A 121 7.91 9.61 9.42
N PRO A 122 7.40 8.41 9.68
CA PRO A 122 6.96 7.48 8.64
C PRO A 122 5.67 7.95 7.96
N GLU A 123 5.76 8.25 6.67
CA GLU A 123 4.65 8.60 5.78
C GLU A 123 4.51 7.54 4.68
N VAL A 124 3.29 7.25 4.22
CA VAL A 124 3.05 6.30 3.12
C VAL A 124 3.01 7.02 1.78
N PHE A 125 3.87 6.62 0.86
CA PHE A 125 3.93 7.12 -0.51
C PHE A 125 3.48 6.03 -1.50
N ARG A 126 2.51 6.35 -2.37
CA ARG A 126 1.96 5.45 -3.41
C ARG A 126 1.90 6.17 -4.75
N PRO A 127 2.97 6.14 -5.57
CA PRO A 127 2.98 6.84 -6.84
C PRO A 127 2.12 6.13 -7.89
N ALA A 128 1.42 6.90 -8.74
CA ALA A 128 0.65 6.35 -9.85
C ALA A 128 1.54 5.82 -11.00
N THR A 129 2.72 6.43 -11.18
CA THR A 129 3.72 6.07 -12.20
C THR A 129 5.07 5.83 -11.55
N GLY A 130 5.96 5.06 -12.20
CA GLY A 130 7.33 4.89 -11.70
C GLY A 130 8.11 6.21 -11.65
N GLY A 131 9.09 6.29 -10.76
CA GLY A 131 9.90 7.48 -10.52
C GLY A 131 11.00 7.23 -9.49
N GLU A 132 11.48 8.30 -8.85
CA GLU A 132 12.52 8.26 -7.83
C GLU A 132 12.14 9.18 -6.66
N VAL A 133 12.37 8.72 -5.43
CA VAL A 133 12.30 9.55 -4.22
C VAL A 133 13.72 10.07 -3.98
N GLY A 134 13.88 11.37 -3.82
CA GLY A 134 15.18 11.97 -3.54
C GLY A 134 15.03 13.25 -2.74
N PRO A 135 16.14 13.76 -2.16
CA PRO A 135 16.13 15.02 -1.45
C PRO A 135 15.70 16.15 -2.39
N VAL A 136 14.95 17.13 -1.84
CA VAL A 136 14.69 18.38 -2.55
C VAL A 136 16.02 19.12 -2.68
N SER A 137 16.71 18.91 -3.81
CA SER A 137 17.74 19.84 -4.23
C SER A 137 17.03 21.13 -4.60
N GLY A 138 17.39 22.24 -3.96
CA GLY A 138 16.74 23.55 -4.13
C GLY A 138 16.94 24.21 -5.51
N GLY A 139 16.88 23.43 -6.59
CA GLY A 139 17.00 23.88 -7.98
C GLY A 139 15.62 23.98 -8.63
N GLY A 140 15.36 25.11 -9.28
CA GLY A 140 14.06 25.46 -9.86
C GLY A 140 13.39 24.37 -10.71
N VAL A 141 12.06 24.41 -10.73
CA VAL A 141 11.23 23.51 -11.53
C VAL A 141 11.45 23.79 -13.02
N THR A 142 12.17 22.91 -13.72
CA THR A 142 12.28 22.96 -15.18
C THR A 142 11.06 22.27 -15.79
N VAL A 143 10.13 23.06 -16.33
CA VAL A 143 8.97 22.56 -17.08
C VAL A 143 9.33 22.54 -18.57
N ASN A 144 9.50 21.34 -19.14
CA ASN A 144 9.69 21.18 -20.59
C ASN A 144 8.33 21.22 -21.29
N VAL A 145 8.06 22.30 -22.03
CA VAL A 145 6.84 22.46 -22.84
C VAL A 145 7.19 22.25 -24.31
N ALA A 146 6.70 21.16 -24.90
CA ALA A 146 6.79 20.94 -26.34
C ALA A 146 5.59 21.61 -27.02
N VAL A 147 5.86 22.55 -27.92
CA VAL A 147 4.84 23.26 -28.72
C VAL A 147 4.95 22.81 -30.17
N ASP A 148 3.93 22.11 -30.65
CA ASP A 148 3.83 21.70 -32.05
C ASP A 148 3.33 22.89 -32.89
N GLY A 149 4.13 23.36 -33.87
CA GLY A 149 3.79 24.50 -34.73
C GLY A 149 4.94 25.41 -35.17
N GLY A 150 6.16 25.24 -34.64
CA GLY A 150 7.35 25.98 -35.04
C GLY A 150 7.33 27.49 -34.74
N ALA A 151 8.38 28.22 -35.13
CA ALA A 151 8.55 29.65 -34.89
C ALA A 151 7.36 30.56 -35.31
N PRO A 152 6.63 30.28 -36.42
CA PRO A 152 5.48 31.11 -36.83
C PRO A 152 4.28 31.02 -35.88
N ALA A 153 4.10 29.88 -35.18
CA ALA A 153 3.04 29.71 -34.18
C ALA A 153 3.35 30.47 -32.88
N LEU A 154 4.63 30.60 -32.54
CA LEU A 154 5.10 31.36 -31.37
C LEU A 154 4.90 32.86 -31.56
N LEU A 155 5.23 33.40 -32.74
CA LEU A 155 5.06 34.83 -33.07
C LEU A 155 3.60 35.30 -33.02
N ARG A 156 2.64 34.43 -33.34
CA ARG A 156 1.20 34.77 -33.30
C ARG A 156 0.62 34.76 -31.88
N SER A 157 1.36 34.22 -30.90
CA SER A 157 0.84 33.88 -29.58
C SER A 157 1.65 34.46 -28.42
N GLU A 158 2.65 35.33 -28.66
CA GLU A 158 3.52 35.89 -27.61
C GLU A 158 2.74 36.49 -26.44
N ALA A 159 1.71 37.29 -26.71
CA ALA A 159 0.86 37.86 -25.67
C ALA A 159 0.07 36.79 -24.89
N GLN A 160 -0.41 35.76 -25.57
CA GLN A 160 -1.18 34.67 -24.97
C GLN A 160 -0.28 33.77 -24.12
N ILE A 161 0.93 33.45 -24.59
CA ILE A 161 1.95 32.71 -23.85
C ILE A 161 2.38 33.50 -22.62
N ALA A 162 2.64 34.80 -22.74
CA ALA A 162 3.01 35.66 -21.61
C ALA A 162 1.90 35.70 -20.54
N GLN A 163 0.63 35.80 -20.96
CA GLN A 163 -0.51 35.76 -20.03
C GLN A 163 -0.65 34.40 -19.35
N MET A 164 -0.48 33.30 -20.07
CA MET A 164 -0.51 31.94 -19.51
C MET A 164 0.64 31.71 -18.53
N LEU A 165 1.85 32.16 -18.85
CA LEU A 165 3.01 32.06 -17.99
C LEU A 165 2.84 32.90 -16.72
N ALA A 166 2.42 34.16 -16.85
CA ALA A 166 2.15 35.02 -15.71
C ALA A 166 1.07 34.42 -14.78
N ARG A 167 0.01 33.84 -15.37
CA ARG A 167 -1.02 33.13 -14.61
C ARG A 167 -0.46 31.90 -13.90
N ALA A 168 0.33 31.06 -14.58
CA ALA A 168 0.94 29.86 -14.01
C ALA A 168 1.90 30.19 -12.85
N VAL A 169 2.75 31.21 -13.02
CA VAL A 169 3.66 31.69 -11.97
C VAL A 169 2.87 32.24 -10.78
N SER A 170 1.81 33.01 -11.01
CA SER A 170 0.97 33.55 -9.93
C SER A 170 0.21 32.48 -9.12
N LEU A 171 -0.04 31.31 -9.74
CA LEU A 171 -0.64 30.15 -9.07
C LEU A 171 0.41 29.36 -8.29
N GLY A 172 1.63 29.23 -8.82
CA GLY A 172 2.76 28.61 -8.12
C GLY A 172 3.17 29.41 -6.88
N ALA A 173 3.28 30.74 -7.00
CA ALA A 173 3.64 31.62 -5.90
C ALA A 173 2.59 31.70 -4.77
N ARG A 174 1.33 31.31 -5.04
CA ARG A 174 0.25 31.24 -4.03
C ARG A 174 0.17 29.87 -3.34
N ARG A 175 0.90 28.87 -3.82
CA ARG A 175 0.91 27.50 -3.28
C ARG A 175 2.20 27.15 -2.52
N MET A 176 3.13 28.10 -2.40
CA MET A 176 4.21 28.09 -1.42
C MET A 176 3.85 29.03 -0.28
#